data_AF-A0A7W1PBL3-F1
#
_entry.id   AF-A0A7W1PBL3-F1
#
_cell.length_a   1.000
_cell.length_b   1.000
_cell.length_c   1.000
_cell.angle_alpha   90.00
_cell.angle_beta   90.00
_cell.angle_gamma   90.00
#
_symmetry.space_group_name_H-M   'P 1'
#
loop_
_entity.id
_entity.type
_entity.pdbx_description
1 polymer ?
#
loop_
_entity_poly.entity_id
_entity_poly.type
_entity_poly.pdbx_seq_one_letter_code
_entity_poly.pdbx_strand_id
1 'polypeptide(L)' 'MLAPKRVKYRKQMKGRMRGKAMRGNTVAFGDYGLQAMEPGWISNRSIEAARIAMTRHIKRGGKVWIR' A
#
# COMPACT_ATOMS: atom_id res chain seq x y z
N MET A 1 1.77 10.25 -7.82
CA MET A 1 1.08 9.09 -8.42
C MET A 1 2.10 8.01 -8.75
N LEU A 2 2.08 6.91 -8.00
CA LEU A 2 2.93 5.72 -8.18
C LEU A 2 2.51 4.94 -9.42
N ALA A 3 3.42 4.80 -10.39
CA ALA A 3 3.22 3.99 -11.57
C ALA A 3 4.57 3.44 -12.06
N PRO A 4 4.61 2.23 -12.63
CA PRO A 4 5.84 1.68 -13.19
C PRO A 4 6.25 2.47 -14.45
N LYS A 5 7.54 2.79 -14.56
CA LYS A 5 8.08 3.54 -15.72
C LYS A 5 7.94 2.78 -17.04
N ARG A 6 8.06 1.45 -17.02
CA ARG A 6 7.98 0.58 -18.21
C ARG A 6 7.25 -0.71 -17.85
N VAL A 7 6.33 -1.14 -18.71
CA VAL A 7 5.63 -2.43 -18.62
C VAL A 7 5.79 -3.18 -19.93
N LYS A 8 5.93 -4.52 -19.86
CA LYS A 8 6.06 -5.35 -21.07
C LYS A 8 4.78 -5.37 -21.91
N TYR A 9 3.62 -5.41 -21.25
CA TYR A 9 2.30 -5.40 -21.89
C TYR A 9 1.39 -4.35 -21.23
N ARG A 10 0.62 -3.62 -22.04
CA ARG A 10 -0.27 -2.53 -21.57
C ARG A 10 -1.59 -3.03 -20.99
N LYS A 11 -2.10 -4.17 -21.46
CA LYS A 11 -3.36 -4.78 -21.00
C LYS A 11 -3.06 -6.02 -20.18
N GLN A 12 -3.74 -6.17 -19.06
CA GLN A 12 -3.61 -7.31 -18.15
C GLN A 12 -4.99 -7.77 -17.72
N MET A 13 -5.14 -9.06 -17.44
CA MET A 13 -6.35 -9.58 -16.82
C MET A 13 -6.39 -9.15 -15.34
N LYS A 14 -7.60 -8.91 -14.81
CA LYS A 14 -7.76 -8.48 -13.41
C LYS A 14 -7.36 -9.56 -12.39
N GLY A 15 -7.41 -10.84 -12.77
CA GLY A 15 -7.15 -11.94 -11.84
C GLY A 15 -8.24 -12.06 -10.75
N ARG A 16 -7.99 -12.89 -9.73
CA ARG A 16 -8.94 -13.15 -8.62
C ARG A 16 -8.22 -13.10 -7.28
N MET A 17 -8.72 -12.32 -6.33
CA MET A 17 -8.22 -12.28 -4.95
C MET A 17 -8.81 -13.47 -4.19
N ARG A 18 -7.96 -14.45 -3.85
CA ARG A 18 -8.33 -15.64 -3.07
C ARG A 18 -7.24 -15.94 -2.05
N GLY A 19 -7.63 -16.58 -0.94
CA GLY A 19 -6.70 -17.02 0.09
C GLY A 19 -6.24 -15.92 1.04
N LYS A 20 -5.27 -16.25 1.89
CA LYS A 20 -4.67 -15.35 2.89
C LYS A 20 -3.28 -14.92 2.46
N ALA A 21 -2.84 -13.73 2.88
CA ALA A 21 -1.48 -13.27 2.64
C ALA A 21 -0.49 -14.07 3.49
N MET A 22 0.40 -14.83 2.84
CA MET A 22 1.46 -15.62 3.50
C MET A 22 2.76 -14.84 3.69
N ARG A 23 2.89 -13.67 3.05
CA ARG A 23 4.08 -12.79 3.10
C ARG A 23 3.63 -11.35 3.32
N GLY A 24 4.49 -10.54 3.93
CA GLY A 24 4.21 -9.13 4.20
C GLY A 24 3.16 -8.90 5.30
N ASN A 25 2.87 -9.92 6.11
CA ASN A 25 1.89 -9.90 7.21
C ASN A 25 2.52 -9.54 8.58
N THR A 26 3.80 -9.17 8.62
CA THR A 26 4.51 -8.72 9.83
C THR A 26 5.06 -7.31 9.65
N VAL A 27 5.20 -6.56 10.74
CA VAL A 27 5.85 -5.25 10.73
C VAL A 27 7.35 -5.44 10.56
N ALA A 28 7.89 -4.99 9.43
CA ALA A 28 9.32 -5.11 9.12
C ALA A 28 10.12 -3.82 9.40
N PHE A 29 9.43 -2.67 9.39
CA PHE A 29 10.03 -1.36 9.60
C PHE A 29 9.13 -0.52 10.49
N GLY A 30 9.74 0.23 11.41
CA GLY A 30 9.03 1.02 12.40
C GLY A 30 8.38 0.17 13.49
N ASP A 31 7.67 0.83 14.40
CA ASP A 31 7.10 0.20 15.59
C ASP A 31 5.62 -0.18 15.41
N TYR A 32 4.93 0.46 14.46
CA TYR A 32 3.49 0.30 14.24
C TYR A 32 3.19 0.01 12.76
N GLY A 33 2.14 -0.78 12.52
CA GLY A 33 1.68 -1.13 11.17
C GLY A 33 0.17 -1.17 11.05
N LEU A 34 -0.33 -0.97 9.83
CA LEU A 34 -1.74 -1.11 9.48
C LEU A 34 -1.94 -2.39 8.68
N GLN A 35 -2.77 -3.30 9.18
CA GLN A 35 -3.07 -4.58 8.53
C GLN A 35 -4.48 -4.56 7.92
N ALA A 36 -4.60 -5.01 6.67
CA ALA A 36 -5.89 -5.21 6.03
C ALA A 36 -6.53 -6.52 6.51
N MET A 37 -7.81 -6.47 6.88
CA MET A 37 -8.59 -7.64 7.30
C MET A 37 -9.33 -8.30 6.14
N GLU A 38 -9.59 -7.53 5.08
CA GLU A 38 -10.38 -7.96 3.92
C GLU A 38 -9.61 -7.77 2.61
N PRO A 39 -9.87 -8.62 1.59
CA PRO A 39 -9.26 -8.46 0.28
C PRO A 39 -9.90 -7.30 -0.48
N GLY A 40 -9.07 -6.39 -1.02
CA GLY A 40 -9.53 -5.24 -1.79
C GLY A 40 -8.50 -4.75 -2.80
N TRP A 41 -8.98 -4.19 -3.91
CA TRP A 41 -8.11 -3.50 -4.87
C TRP A 41 -7.85 -2.08 -4.39
N ILE A 42 -6.59 -1.73 -4.14
CA ILE A 42 -6.21 -0.39 -3.70
C ILE A 42 -5.69 0.42 -4.88
N SER A 43 -6.25 1.62 -5.07
CA SER A 43 -5.81 2.53 -6.13
C SER A 43 -4.64 3.40 -5.68
N ASN A 44 -3.84 3.85 -6.64
CA ASN A 44 -2.75 4.80 -6.41
C ASN A 44 -3.20 6.09 -5.68
N ARG A 45 -4.40 6.60 -6.02
CA ARG A 45 -4.97 7.80 -5.39
C ARG A 45 -5.30 7.55 -3.91
N SER A 46 -5.79 6.36 -3.59
CA SER A 46 -6.12 5.97 -2.21
C SER A 46 -4.87 5.89 -1.33
N ILE A 47 -3.77 5.31 -1.86
CA ILE A 47 -2.49 5.24 -1.16
C ILE A 47 -1.95 6.66 -0.87
N GLU A 48 -2.00 7.53 -1.87
CA GLU A 48 -1.51 8.89 -1.73
C GLU A 48 -2.35 9.72 -0.76
N ALA A 49 -3.68 9.57 -0.80
CA ALA A 49 -4.57 10.21 0.16
C ALA A 49 -4.26 9.77 1.60
N ALA A 50 -4.08 8.46 1.83
CA ALA A 50 -3.72 7.92 3.14
C ALA A 50 -2.34 8.43 3.61
N ARG A 51 -1.33 8.44 2.74
CA ARG A 51 0.01 8.97 3.04
C ARG A 51 -0.05 10.45 3.45
N ILE A 52 -0.77 11.26 2.69
CA ILE A 52 -0.94 12.70 3.01
C ILE A 52 -1.66 12.85 4.36
N ALA A 53 -2.73 12.09 4.62
CA ALA A 53 -3.45 12.14 5.89
C ALA A 53 -2.53 11.79 7.08
N MET A 54 -1.77 10.69 6.99
CA MET A 54 -0.83 10.27 8.04
C MET A 54 0.27 11.31 8.27
N THR A 55 0.92 11.78 7.22
CA THR A 55 2.01 12.76 7.32
C THR A 55 1.54 14.10 7.89
N ARG A 56 0.33 14.56 7.52
CA ARG A 56 -0.26 15.79 8.10
C ARG A 56 -0.57 15.63 9.59
N HIS A 57 -1.07 14.47 10.00
CA HIS A 57 -1.39 14.22 11.41
C HIS A 57 -0.13 14.20 12.29
N ILE A 58 0.96 13.62 11.78
CA ILE A 58 2.25 13.50 12.47
C ILE A 58 2.94 14.87 12.68
N LYS A 59 2.65 15.88 11.85
CA LYS A 59 3.27 17.22 11.85
C LYS A 59 4.80 17.20 11.64
N ARG A 60 5.61 16.87 12.67
CA ARG A 60 7.09 16.82 12.63
C ARG A 60 7.61 15.54 13.28
N GLY A 61 8.56 14.87 12.63
CA GLY A 61 9.41 13.85 13.25
C GLY A 61 9.04 12.38 13.03
N GLY A 62 7.95 12.06 12.33
CA GLY A 62 7.59 10.67 12.04
C GLY A 62 8.01 10.22 10.63
N LYS A 63 8.55 9.00 10.54
CA LYS A 63 8.86 8.34 9.27
C LYS A 63 7.75 7.36 8.93
N VAL A 64 7.24 7.44 7.70
CA VAL A 64 6.16 6.58 7.20
C VAL A 64 6.70 5.73 6.06
N TRP A 65 6.45 4.43 6.13
CA TRP A 65 6.79 3.48 5.07
C TRP A 65 5.51 3.04 4.35
N ILE A 66 5.56 2.98 3.01
CA ILE A 66 4.54 2.33 2.19
C ILE A 66 5.09 0.97 1.78
N ARG A 67 4.32 -0.08 2.02
CA ARG A 67 4.68 -1.47 1.74
C ARG A 67 3.55 -2.18 1.02
#